data_AF-A0A1C3KKP2-F1
#
_entry.id   AF-A0A1C3KKP2-F1
#
_cell.length_a   1.000
_cell.length_b   1.000
_cell.length_c   1.000
_cell.angle_alpha   90.00
_cell.angle_beta   90.00
_cell.angle_gamma   90.00
#
_symmetry.space_group_name_H-M   'P 1'
#
loop_
_entity.id
_entity.type
_entity.pdbx_description
1 polymer ?
#
loop_
_entity_poly.entity_id
_entity_poly.type
_entity_poly.pdbx_seq_one_letter_code
_entity_poly.pdbx_strand_id
1 'polypeptide(L)'
;MTSKIVTGTYTFCINSNYYEAFVKCVKGMSGYVGKKDSCDNLSTSMTFSNGLNGKDICQEFKFLYKLLSDNSVGEPTVKDIFSDNDCNFLNYWLNGKLSDHVTYDAINVKEFYEKIKHKDADFFSKHCNQDNYFYNISPEIFENMKILYELYHTKQKILGIMLKEDSSDNGEMLCAQYTKECHEKYIEGMDKCLNDYDDFYKALKEFKHEYKYGIEEVTDESGHCSISDHFRLPEYDSVLERKQKKIMLIQNITTPITMLFIIPLLYKFTPFGSFLRGKIKMVKDKWVSQDKNAEELLSLSTYIEDNNSDIEEYNISYYSETNY
;
A
#
# COMPACT_ATOMS: atom_id res chain seq x y z
N MET A 1 18.12 2.63 8.63
CA MET A 1 17.31 1.40 8.78
C MET A 1 17.08 0.83 7.40
N THR A 2 17.82 -0.22 7.06
CA THR A 2 17.63 -0.96 5.82
C THR A 2 16.37 -1.82 5.96
N SER A 3 15.28 -1.42 5.32
CA SER A 3 14.13 -2.29 5.08
C SER A 3 14.65 -3.50 4.31
N LYS A 4 14.77 -4.63 5.00
CA LYS A 4 15.27 -5.87 4.41
C LYS A 4 14.29 -6.28 3.32
N ILE A 5 14.80 -6.56 2.13
CA ILE A 5 14.04 -7.14 1.02
C ILE A 5 13.64 -8.55 1.47
N VAL A 6 12.34 -8.77 1.57
CA VAL A 6 11.74 -9.96 2.16
C VAL A 6 11.32 -10.89 1.03
N THR A 7 12.26 -11.65 0.48
CA THR A 7 11.90 -12.87 -0.22
C THR A 7 11.24 -13.80 0.80
N GLY A 8 9.93 -14.07 0.64
CA GLY A 8 9.18 -14.97 1.51
C GLY A 8 8.18 -14.33 2.48
N THR A 9 7.96 -13.01 2.44
CA THR A 9 7.06 -12.28 3.38
C THR A 9 5.70 -12.92 3.51
N TYR A 10 5.16 -13.31 2.35
CA TYR A 10 3.77 -13.72 2.21
C TYR A 10 3.63 -15.22 1.98
N THR A 11 4.74 -15.97 1.85
CA THR A 11 4.70 -17.38 1.47
C THR A 11 3.97 -18.24 2.50
N PHE A 12 4.03 -17.89 3.78
CA PHE A 12 3.26 -18.58 4.81
C PHE A 12 1.74 -18.46 4.61
N CYS A 13 1.25 -17.40 3.93
CA CYS A 13 -0.19 -17.20 3.70
C CYS A 13 -0.79 -18.32 2.84
N ILE A 14 0.01 -18.99 2.00
CA ILE A 14 -0.43 -20.16 1.20
C ILE A 14 -0.99 -21.26 2.11
N ASN A 15 -0.39 -21.42 3.29
CA ASN A 15 -0.76 -22.43 4.30
C ASN A 15 -1.73 -21.86 5.36
N SER A 16 -2.48 -20.80 5.06
CA SER A 16 -3.37 -20.13 6.03
C SER A 16 -4.31 -21.09 6.76
N ASN A 17 -4.93 -22.05 6.06
CA ASN A 17 -5.86 -23.02 6.66
C ASN A 17 -5.19 -23.99 7.62
N TYR A 18 -3.97 -24.45 7.29
CA TYR A 18 -3.15 -25.26 8.19
C TYR A 18 -2.93 -24.52 9.50
N TYR A 19 -2.55 -23.24 9.44
CA TYR A 19 -2.37 -22.40 10.61
C TYR A 19 -3.66 -22.10 11.37
N GLU A 20 -4.77 -21.86 10.66
CA GLU A 20 -6.06 -21.54 11.26
C GLU A 20 -6.56 -22.69 12.15
N ALA A 21 -6.33 -23.94 11.74
CA ALA A 21 -6.65 -25.11 12.54
C ALA A 21 -5.96 -25.09 13.91
N PHE A 22 -4.65 -24.79 13.96
CA PHE A 22 -3.93 -24.68 15.23
C PHE A 22 -4.39 -23.49 16.07
N VAL A 23 -4.65 -22.34 15.45
CA VAL A 23 -5.17 -21.17 16.17
C VAL A 23 -6.53 -21.49 16.81
N LYS A 24 -7.41 -22.23 16.13
CA LYS A 24 -8.69 -22.71 16.68
C LYS A 24 -8.46 -23.68 17.85
N CYS A 25 -7.53 -24.62 17.72
CA CYS A 25 -7.16 -25.54 18.81
C CYS A 25 -6.66 -24.78 20.05
N VAL A 26 -5.78 -23.79 19.88
CA VAL A 26 -5.26 -22.95 20.97
C VAL A 26 -6.39 -22.23 21.70
N LYS A 27 -7.33 -21.61 20.96
CA LYS A 27 -8.49 -20.94 21.56
C LYS A 27 -9.37 -21.91 22.37
N GLY A 28 -9.62 -23.10 21.85
CA GLY A 28 -10.42 -24.14 22.51
C GLY A 28 -9.77 -24.77 23.75
N MET A 29 -8.44 -24.73 23.85
CA MET A 29 -7.67 -25.36 24.95
C MET A 29 -7.02 -24.35 25.91
N SER A 30 -7.37 -23.06 25.82
CA SER A 30 -6.83 -21.97 26.65
C SER A 30 -6.90 -22.21 28.17
N GLY A 31 -7.74 -23.15 28.64
CA GLY A 31 -7.81 -23.57 30.04
C GLY A 31 -6.88 -24.72 30.50
N TYR A 32 -6.15 -25.38 29.58
CA TYR A 32 -5.36 -26.60 29.87
C TYR A 32 -3.83 -26.40 29.88
N VAL A 33 -3.34 -25.20 29.54
CA VAL A 33 -1.90 -24.93 29.48
C VAL A 33 -1.29 -24.95 30.90
N GLY A 34 -0.28 -25.81 31.09
CA GLY A 34 0.13 -26.39 32.37
C GLY A 34 0.58 -25.41 33.47
N LYS A 35 0.23 -25.76 34.71
CA LYS A 35 0.42 -25.03 35.99
C LYS A 35 1.88 -24.86 36.48
N LYS A 36 2.87 -24.77 35.60
CA LYS A 36 4.25 -24.42 35.98
C LYS A 36 4.94 -23.79 34.78
N ASP A 37 4.63 -22.53 34.52
CA ASP A 37 4.89 -21.94 33.21
C ASP A 37 6.06 -20.97 33.25
N SER A 38 6.97 -21.07 32.28
CA SER A 38 8.03 -20.09 32.06
C SER A 38 7.46 -18.70 31.68
N CYS A 39 6.16 -18.62 31.39
CA CYS A 39 5.42 -17.38 31.23
C CYS A 39 5.15 -16.62 32.55
N ASP A 40 5.32 -17.27 33.70
CA ASP A 40 5.19 -16.58 35.00
C ASP A 40 6.28 -15.51 35.17
N ASN A 41 5.89 -14.35 35.72
CA ASN A 41 6.77 -13.19 35.92
C ASN A 41 7.51 -12.75 34.63
N LEU A 42 6.85 -12.83 33.48
CA LEU A 42 7.37 -12.26 32.23
C LEU A 42 7.36 -10.72 32.36
N SER A 43 8.55 -10.13 32.53
CA SER A 43 8.71 -8.67 32.62
C SER A 43 9.10 -8.14 31.26
N THR A 44 8.21 -7.38 30.61
CA THR A 44 8.46 -6.74 29.30
C THR A 44 8.47 -5.23 29.45
N SER A 45 9.11 -4.51 28.53
CA SER A 45 9.00 -3.05 28.47
C SER A 45 7.58 -2.56 28.10
N MET A 46 6.77 -3.42 27.48
CA MET A 46 5.42 -3.10 27.01
C MET A 46 4.38 -3.08 28.13
N THR A 47 3.45 -2.13 28.04
CA THR A 47 2.27 -2.03 28.91
C THR A 47 1.03 -2.63 28.24
N PHE A 48 0.42 -3.63 28.89
CA PHE A 48 -0.80 -4.30 28.40
C PHE A 48 -2.07 -3.67 29.01
N SER A 49 -3.14 -3.60 28.23
CA SER A 49 -4.45 -3.14 28.68
C SER A 49 -5.38 -4.30 29.04
N ASN A 50 -6.27 -4.07 30.02
CA ASN A 50 -7.48 -4.86 30.33
C ASN A 50 -7.39 -6.40 30.23
N GLY A 51 -7.32 -7.08 31.39
CA GLY A 51 -7.77 -8.47 31.58
C GLY A 51 -6.91 -9.59 30.99
N LEU A 52 -6.27 -9.39 29.84
CA LEU A 52 -5.24 -10.25 29.26
C LEU A 52 -3.86 -9.61 29.47
N ASN A 53 -2.90 -10.35 30.01
CA ASN A 53 -1.55 -9.84 30.25
C ASN A 53 -0.51 -10.57 29.39
N GLY A 54 0.72 -10.07 29.38
CA GLY A 54 1.82 -10.70 28.62
C GLY A 54 2.06 -12.18 28.97
N LYS A 55 1.62 -12.64 30.16
CA LYS A 55 1.65 -14.06 30.49
C LYS A 55 0.68 -14.85 29.62
N ASP A 56 -0.58 -14.44 29.48
CA ASP A 56 -1.58 -15.18 28.68
C ASP A 56 -1.14 -15.34 27.21
N ILE A 57 -0.64 -14.24 26.61
CA ILE A 57 -0.08 -14.25 25.24
C ILE A 57 1.10 -15.21 25.15
N CYS A 58 1.97 -15.25 26.16
CA CYS A 58 3.08 -16.20 26.23
C CYS A 58 2.58 -17.65 26.28
N GLN A 59 1.54 -17.96 27.06
CA GLN A 59 1.03 -19.33 27.19
C GLN A 59 0.42 -19.80 25.85
N GLU A 60 -0.39 -18.95 25.22
CA GLU A 60 -0.97 -19.22 23.90
C GLU A 60 0.13 -19.39 22.84
N PHE A 61 1.13 -18.50 22.83
CA PHE A 61 2.26 -18.57 21.89
C PHE A 61 3.06 -19.85 22.05
N LYS A 62 3.41 -20.23 23.30
CA LYS A 62 4.11 -21.50 23.58
C LYS A 62 3.29 -22.69 23.12
N PHE A 63 1.99 -22.68 23.37
CA PHE A 63 1.14 -23.78 22.95
C PHE A 63 1.05 -23.88 21.42
N LEU A 64 0.90 -22.76 20.72
CA LEU A 64 0.92 -22.70 19.27
C LEU A 64 2.26 -23.18 18.69
N TYR A 65 3.38 -22.70 19.25
CA TYR A 65 4.72 -23.14 18.86
C TYR A 65 4.90 -24.65 19.07
N LYS A 66 4.43 -25.17 20.22
CA LYS A 66 4.48 -26.61 20.52
C LYS A 66 3.69 -27.39 19.49
N LEU A 67 2.45 -26.97 19.19
CA LEU A 67 1.64 -27.64 18.17
C LEU A 67 2.39 -27.66 16.84
N LEU A 68 2.87 -26.53 16.35
CA LEU A 68 3.60 -26.52 15.07
C LEU A 68 4.88 -27.38 15.11
N SER A 69 5.56 -27.45 16.26
CA SER A 69 6.79 -28.25 16.44
C SER A 69 6.55 -29.75 16.59
N ASP A 70 5.46 -30.14 17.25
CA ASP A 70 5.13 -31.53 17.57
C ASP A 70 4.25 -32.20 16.51
N ASN A 71 3.58 -31.43 15.64
CA ASN A 71 2.63 -31.92 14.62
C ASN A 71 3.29 -32.59 13.41
N SER A 72 4.25 -33.49 13.65
CA SER A 72 4.32 -34.76 12.93
C SER A 72 3.20 -35.71 13.39
N VAL A 73 1.95 -35.23 13.48
CA VAL A 73 0.82 -36.02 14.00
C VAL A 73 0.21 -36.80 12.84
N GLY A 74 0.76 -38.00 12.65
CA GLY A 74 0.37 -38.99 11.64
C GLY A 74 1.57 -39.90 11.33
N GLU A 75 1.33 -41.14 10.90
CA GLU A 75 2.42 -41.96 10.35
C GLU A 75 3.18 -41.17 9.28
N PRO A 76 4.52 -41.29 9.21
CA PRO A 76 5.38 -40.41 8.43
C PRO A 76 5.26 -40.73 6.94
N THR A 77 4.15 -40.36 6.33
CA THR A 77 4.01 -40.27 4.89
C THR A 77 4.06 -38.80 4.52
N VAL A 78 5.27 -38.38 4.15
CA VAL A 78 5.67 -37.06 3.61
C VAL A 78 5.96 -35.98 4.66
N LYS A 79 7.16 -36.03 5.26
CA LYS A 79 7.91 -34.88 5.85
C LYS A 79 7.06 -33.69 6.36
N ASP A 80 6.39 -33.86 7.50
CA ASP A 80 6.01 -32.75 8.38
C ASP A 80 7.29 -32.13 8.97
N ILE A 81 7.88 -31.17 8.24
CA ILE A 81 9.05 -30.44 8.69
C ILE A 81 8.59 -29.03 9.01
N PHE A 82 8.60 -28.71 10.30
CA PHE A 82 8.60 -27.33 10.76
C PHE A 82 9.58 -26.50 9.90
N SER A 83 9.04 -25.52 9.20
CA SER A 83 9.65 -24.76 8.13
C SER A 83 9.83 -23.29 8.52
N ASP A 84 10.54 -22.54 7.68
CA ASP A 84 10.66 -21.08 7.83
C ASP A 84 9.30 -20.38 7.76
N ASN A 85 8.33 -20.96 7.04
CA ASN A 85 6.97 -20.42 6.99
C ASN A 85 6.27 -20.52 8.35
N ASP A 86 6.55 -21.55 9.14
CA ASP A 86 5.99 -21.70 10.49
C ASP A 86 6.53 -20.62 11.43
N CYS A 87 7.83 -20.28 11.32
CA CYS A 87 8.39 -19.12 12.02
C CYS A 87 7.78 -17.79 11.55
N ASN A 88 7.62 -17.61 10.24
CA ASN A 88 7.02 -16.40 9.68
C ASN A 88 5.56 -16.23 10.14
N PHE A 89 4.80 -17.32 10.17
CA PHE A 89 3.45 -17.34 10.71
C PHE A 89 3.43 -17.03 12.20
N LEU A 90 4.31 -17.63 13.01
CA LEU A 90 4.41 -17.33 14.44
C LEU A 90 4.73 -15.87 14.70
N ASN A 91 5.61 -15.26 13.89
CA ASN A 91 5.88 -13.82 13.96
C ASN A 91 4.65 -12.98 13.59
N TYR A 92 3.95 -13.33 12.51
CA TYR A 92 2.69 -12.69 12.11
C TYR A 92 1.63 -12.76 13.22
N TRP A 93 1.41 -13.95 13.78
CA TRP A 93 0.44 -14.19 14.84
C TRP A 93 0.77 -13.37 16.09
N LEU A 94 2.04 -13.35 16.50
CA LEU A 94 2.49 -12.61 17.68
C LEU A 94 2.37 -11.10 17.48
N ASN A 95 2.68 -10.59 16.28
CA ASN A 95 2.45 -9.18 15.93
C ASN A 95 0.98 -8.80 16.10
N GLY A 96 0.05 -9.63 15.61
CA GLY A 96 -1.39 -9.39 15.76
C GLY A 96 -1.81 -9.33 17.23
N LYS A 97 -1.43 -10.35 18.01
CA LYS A 97 -1.77 -10.43 19.44
C LYS A 97 -1.22 -9.26 20.25
N LEU A 98 0.03 -8.85 20.00
CA LEU A 98 0.60 -7.71 20.70
C LEU A 98 -0.05 -6.39 20.26
N SER A 99 -0.36 -6.24 18.98
CA SER A 99 -1.01 -5.02 18.45
C SER A 99 -2.42 -4.81 19.01
N ASP A 100 -3.16 -5.88 19.28
CA ASP A 100 -4.53 -5.81 19.82
C ASP A 100 -4.56 -5.45 21.32
N HIS A 101 -3.48 -5.69 22.07
CA HIS A 101 -3.49 -5.68 23.54
C HIS A 101 -2.50 -4.70 24.20
N VAL A 102 -1.45 -4.25 23.50
CA VAL A 102 -0.49 -3.27 24.02
C VAL A 102 -1.02 -1.85 23.84
N THR A 103 -0.97 -1.04 24.90
CA THR A 103 -1.45 0.36 24.89
C THR A 103 -0.34 1.35 25.18
N TYR A 104 -0.40 2.52 24.54
CA TYR A 104 0.47 3.69 24.72
C TYR A 104 1.94 3.51 24.30
N ASP A 105 2.51 2.33 24.50
CA ASP A 105 3.89 2.00 24.13
C ASP A 105 3.99 1.37 22.74
N ALA A 106 5.14 1.55 22.08
CA ALA A 106 5.43 0.83 20.85
C ALA A 106 5.57 -0.67 21.14
N ILE A 107 4.88 -1.51 20.35
CA ILE A 107 5.08 -2.96 20.41
C ILE A 107 6.56 -3.30 20.24
N ASN A 108 7.03 -4.38 20.88
CA ASN A 108 8.36 -4.92 20.68
C ASN A 108 8.31 -6.45 20.67
N VAL A 109 8.00 -6.99 19.49
CA VAL A 109 7.84 -8.43 19.25
C VAL A 109 9.14 -9.17 19.53
N LYS A 110 10.26 -8.57 19.15
CA LYS A 110 11.59 -9.14 19.35
C LYS A 110 11.90 -9.29 20.83
N GLU A 111 11.75 -8.21 21.61
CA GLU A 111 11.99 -8.27 23.06
C GLU A 111 11.07 -9.30 23.73
N PHE A 112 9.79 -9.33 23.34
CA PHE A 112 8.82 -10.28 23.90
C PHE A 112 9.29 -11.72 23.69
N TYR A 113 9.61 -12.08 22.44
CA TYR A 113 10.09 -13.42 22.11
C TYR A 113 11.42 -13.75 22.80
N GLU A 114 12.39 -12.83 22.83
CA GLU A 114 13.68 -13.03 23.50
C GLU A 114 13.51 -13.33 24.99
N LYS A 115 12.60 -12.65 25.68
CA LYS A 115 12.34 -12.89 27.10
C LYS A 115 11.68 -14.24 27.37
N ILE A 116 10.76 -14.66 26.50
CA ILE A 116 10.14 -15.99 26.60
C ILE A 116 11.18 -17.09 26.29
N LYS A 117 11.96 -16.91 25.22
CA LYS A 117 13.06 -17.80 24.82
C LYS A 117 14.10 -17.92 25.92
N HIS A 118 14.49 -16.83 26.57
CA HIS A 118 15.47 -16.85 27.66
C HIS A 118 15.00 -17.68 28.87
N LYS A 119 13.70 -17.61 29.20
CA LYS A 119 13.12 -18.37 30.31
C LYS A 119 12.94 -19.86 30.01
N ASP A 120 12.94 -20.25 28.74
CA ASP A 120 12.70 -21.63 28.30
C ASP A 120 13.56 -21.98 27.07
N ALA A 121 14.87 -21.79 27.20
CA ALA A 121 15.79 -21.86 26.06
C ALA A 121 15.77 -23.23 25.37
N ASP A 122 15.66 -24.31 26.15
CA ASP A 122 15.62 -25.68 25.62
C ASP A 122 14.35 -25.93 24.78
N PHE A 123 13.20 -25.37 25.18
CA PHE A 123 11.95 -25.48 24.44
C PHE A 123 12.03 -24.80 23.06
N PHE A 124 12.66 -23.63 22.99
CA PHE A 124 12.84 -22.85 21.76
C PHE A 124 14.16 -23.13 21.04
N SER A 125 14.85 -24.24 21.36
CA SER A 125 16.18 -24.53 20.82
C SER A 125 16.19 -25.21 19.46
N LYS A 126 15.04 -25.72 18.99
CA LYS A 126 14.95 -26.54 17.78
C LYS A 126 14.58 -25.75 16.53
N HIS A 127 13.65 -24.80 16.67
CA HIS A 127 13.06 -24.09 15.55
C HIS A 127 13.03 -22.59 15.82
N CYS A 128 13.01 -21.78 14.75
CA CYS A 128 13.03 -20.31 14.84
C CYS A 128 14.20 -19.76 15.68
N ASN A 129 15.35 -20.44 15.60
CA ASN A 129 16.52 -20.15 16.44
C ASN A 129 17.26 -18.88 16.01
N GLN A 130 17.13 -18.48 14.75
CA GLN A 130 17.79 -17.29 14.23
C GLN A 130 17.17 -16.04 14.84
N ASP A 131 18.00 -15.10 15.28
CA ASP A 131 17.59 -13.87 15.99
C ASP A 131 16.75 -12.89 15.15
N ASN A 132 16.38 -13.28 13.93
CA ASN A 132 15.74 -12.42 12.93
C ASN A 132 14.33 -12.87 12.52
N TYR A 133 13.79 -13.99 13.03
CA TYR A 133 12.41 -14.39 12.70
C TYR A 133 11.36 -13.51 13.38
N PHE A 134 11.65 -13.04 14.59
CA PHE A 134 10.71 -12.25 15.39
C PHE A 134 11.08 -10.78 15.34
N TYR A 135 10.20 -10.00 14.73
CA TYR A 135 10.39 -8.58 14.50
C TYR A 135 9.05 -7.87 14.36
N ASN A 136 9.05 -6.56 14.59
CA ASN A 136 7.87 -5.73 14.38
C ASN A 136 7.59 -5.61 12.89
N ILE A 137 6.44 -6.11 12.46
CA ILE A 137 5.97 -5.96 11.09
C ILE A 137 5.43 -4.53 10.95
N SER A 138 5.79 -3.83 9.86
CA SER A 138 5.23 -2.50 9.64
C SER A 138 3.71 -2.60 9.42
N PRO A 139 2.91 -1.61 9.86
CA PRO A 139 1.46 -1.66 9.73
C PRO A 139 0.98 -1.94 8.30
N GLU A 140 1.62 -1.31 7.31
CA GLU A 140 1.31 -1.52 5.88
C GLU A 140 1.53 -2.98 5.45
N ILE A 141 2.69 -3.56 5.76
CA ILE A 141 3.00 -4.96 5.43
C ILE A 141 2.06 -5.90 6.19
N PHE A 142 1.73 -5.59 7.44
CA PHE A 142 0.85 -6.40 8.26
C PHE A 142 -0.57 -6.46 7.69
N GLU A 143 -1.12 -5.33 7.23
CA GLU A 143 -2.41 -5.29 6.54
C GLU A 143 -2.38 -6.05 5.20
N ASN A 144 -1.26 -5.97 4.47
CA ASN A 144 -1.07 -6.75 3.24
C ASN A 144 -1.04 -8.26 3.53
N MET A 145 -0.38 -8.69 4.62
CA MET A 145 -0.39 -10.09 5.05
C MET A 145 -1.81 -10.56 5.41
N LYS A 146 -2.62 -9.75 6.11
CA LYS A 146 -4.01 -10.10 6.44
C LYS A 146 -4.83 -10.37 5.19
N ILE A 147 -4.73 -9.50 4.17
CA ILE A 147 -5.45 -9.69 2.91
C ILE A 147 -5.06 -11.01 2.25
N LEU A 148 -3.76 -11.30 2.10
CA LEU A 148 -3.32 -12.55 1.49
C LEU A 148 -3.73 -13.77 2.32
N TYR A 149 -3.62 -13.68 3.64
CA TYR A 149 -4.05 -14.76 4.53
C TYR A 149 -5.54 -15.08 4.34
N GLU A 150 -6.40 -14.05 4.29
CA GLU A 150 -7.84 -14.19 4.03
C GLU A 150 -8.11 -14.75 2.64
N LEU A 151 -7.43 -14.28 1.60
CA LEU A 151 -7.58 -14.78 0.23
C LEU A 151 -7.30 -16.28 0.10
N TYR A 152 -6.17 -16.74 0.65
CA TYR A 152 -5.83 -18.17 0.65
C TYR A 152 -6.76 -18.98 1.55
N HIS A 153 -7.27 -18.38 2.64
CA HIS A 153 -8.24 -19.01 3.51
C HIS A 153 -9.56 -19.27 2.76
N THR A 154 -10.15 -18.23 2.18
CA THR A 154 -11.41 -18.33 1.42
C THR A 154 -11.26 -19.24 0.21
N LYS A 155 -10.13 -19.19 -0.50
CA LYS A 155 -9.84 -20.10 -1.63
C LYS A 155 -9.96 -21.56 -1.22
N GLN A 156 -9.32 -21.97 -0.13
CA GLN A 156 -9.39 -23.37 0.31
C GLN A 156 -10.78 -23.74 0.84
N LYS A 157 -11.52 -22.80 1.43
CA LYS A 157 -12.92 -23.05 1.81
C LYS A 157 -13.80 -23.34 0.59
N ILE A 158 -13.60 -22.61 -0.51
CA ILE A 158 -14.28 -22.89 -1.78
C ILE A 158 -13.86 -24.29 -2.29
N LEU A 159 -12.56 -24.58 -2.31
CA LEU A 159 -12.06 -25.88 -2.77
C LEU A 159 -12.62 -27.06 -1.95
N GLY A 160 -12.64 -26.95 -0.62
CA GLY A 160 -13.17 -28.00 0.26
C GLY A 160 -14.66 -28.26 0.03
N ILE A 161 -15.45 -27.22 -0.30
CA ILE A 161 -16.85 -27.39 -0.73
C ILE A 161 -16.90 -28.12 -2.07
N MET A 162 -16.14 -27.66 -3.07
CA MET A 162 -16.11 -28.25 -4.43
C MET A 162 -15.77 -29.75 -4.41
N LEU A 163 -14.86 -30.16 -3.54
CA LEU A 163 -14.39 -31.54 -3.39
C LEU A 163 -15.26 -32.39 -2.43
N LYS A 164 -16.37 -31.86 -1.90
CA LYS A 164 -17.24 -32.52 -0.90
C LYS A 164 -16.50 -32.95 0.37
N GLU A 165 -15.43 -32.24 0.76
CA GLU A 165 -14.76 -32.48 2.04
C GLU A 165 -15.66 -32.05 3.21
N ASP A 166 -16.49 -31.02 3.00
CA ASP A 166 -17.54 -30.58 3.92
C ASP A 166 -18.92 -31.02 3.43
N SER A 167 -19.54 -31.98 4.12
CA SER A 167 -20.88 -32.53 3.80
C SER A 167 -22.05 -31.65 4.25
N SER A 168 -21.84 -30.34 4.37
CA SER A 168 -22.89 -29.44 4.85
C SER A 168 -23.99 -29.25 3.80
N ASP A 169 -25.26 -29.36 4.20
CA ASP A 169 -26.42 -29.11 3.33
C ASP A 169 -26.49 -27.67 2.79
N ASN A 170 -25.65 -26.76 3.30
CA ASN A 170 -25.60 -25.34 2.93
C ASN A 170 -24.45 -25.00 1.96
N GLY A 171 -23.86 -26.00 1.28
CA GLY A 171 -22.69 -25.82 0.41
C GLY A 171 -22.85 -24.71 -0.63
N GLU A 172 -24.03 -24.58 -1.25
CA GLU A 172 -24.28 -23.56 -2.30
C GLU A 172 -24.21 -22.14 -1.75
N MET A 173 -24.86 -21.90 -0.60
CA MET A 173 -24.83 -20.60 0.07
C MET A 173 -23.42 -20.25 0.56
N LEU A 174 -22.71 -21.21 1.16
CA LEU A 174 -21.36 -21.01 1.66
C LEU A 174 -20.37 -20.75 0.52
N CYS A 175 -20.48 -21.48 -0.59
CA CYS A 175 -19.62 -21.26 -1.74
C CYS A 175 -19.81 -19.86 -2.30
N ALA A 176 -21.05 -19.44 -2.54
CA ALA A 176 -21.36 -18.08 -3.01
C ALA A 176 -20.81 -17.01 -2.05
N GLN A 177 -20.92 -17.22 -0.74
CA GLN A 177 -20.37 -16.32 0.27
C GLN A 177 -18.83 -16.24 0.16
N TYR A 178 -18.13 -17.37 0.19
CA TYR A 178 -16.67 -17.38 0.14
C TYR A 178 -16.12 -16.88 -1.19
N THR A 179 -16.78 -17.16 -2.31
CA THR A 179 -16.41 -16.60 -3.62
C THR A 179 -16.52 -15.08 -3.61
N LYS A 180 -17.60 -14.53 -3.05
CA LYS A 180 -17.79 -13.08 -2.93
C LYS A 180 -16.72 -12.46 -2.01
N GLU A 181 -16.50 -13.02 -0.83
CA GLU A 181 -15.48 -12.53 0.11
C GLU A 181 -14.08 -12.54 -0.53
N CYS A 182 -13.74 -13.63 -1.22
CA CYS A 182 -12.48 -13.76 -1.94
C CYS A 182 -12.33 -12.69 -3.03
N HIS A 183 -13.40 -12.43 -3.80
CA HIS A 183 -13.41 -11.39 -4.83
C HIS A 183 -13.18 -10.01 -4.23
N GLU A 184 -13.98 -9.62 -3.23
CA GLU A 184 -13.89 -8.30 -2.58
C GLU A 184 -12.51 -8.06 -1.98
N LYS A 185 -11.94 -9.08 -1.32
CA LYS A 185 -10.58 -9.02 -0.76
C LYS A 185 -9.50 -8.90 -1.81
N TYR A 186 -9.68 -9.53 -2.96
CA TYR A 186 -8.73 -9.45 -4.05
C TYR A 186 -8.71 -8.02 -4.63
N ILE A 187 -9.88 -7.42 -4.83
CA ILE A 187 -10.00 -6.03 -5.27
C ILE A 187 -9.37 -5.09 -4.23
N GLU A 188 -9.67 -5.28 -2.94
CA GLU A 188 -9.08 -4.50 -1.84
C GLU A 188 -7.54 -4.53 -1.90
N GLY A 189 -6.95 -5.72 -2.09
CA GLY A 189 -5.50 -5.88 -2.23
C GLY A 189 -4.94 -5.16 -3.46
N MET A 190 -5.58 -5.33 -4.62
CA MET A 190 -5.14 -4.70 -5.87
C MET A 190 -5.22 -3.17 -5.81
N ASP A 191 -6.21 -2.60 -5.11
CA ASP A 191 -6.34 -1.15 -4.92
C ASP A 191 -5.22 -0.57 -4.05
N LYS A 192 -4.74 -1.34 -3.05
CA LYS A 192 -3.60 -0.97 -2.21
C LYS A 192 -2.26 -0.97 -2.95
N CYS A 193 -2.14 -1.71 -4.04
CA CYS A 193 -0.90 -1.76 -4.83
C CYS A 193 -0.65 -0.42 -5.56
N LEU A 194 0.49 0.22 -5.26
CA LEU A 194 0.93 1.47 -5.90
C LEU A 194 1.87 1.24 -7.09
N ASN A 195 2.55 0.10 -7.12
CA ASN A 195 3.58 -0.23 -8.12
C ASN A 195 3.56 -1.73 -8.47
N ASP A 196 3.90 -2.07 -9.71
CA ASP A 196 3.95 -3.45 -10.21
C ASP A 196 5.20 -4.23 -9.77
N TYR A 197 6.18 -3.54 -9.18
CA TYR A 197 7.36 -4.17 -8.57
C TYR A 197 7.20 -4.52 -7.09
N ASP A 198 6.08 -4.13 -6.48
CA ASP A 198 5.76 -4.43 -5.08
C ASP A 198 5.65 -5.94 -4.87
N ASP A 199 6.28 -6.46 -3.82
CA ASP A 199 6.23 -7.88 -3.48
C ASP A 199 4.80 -8.31 -3.12
N PHE A 200 3.99 -7.40 -2.56
CA PHE A 200 2.57 -7.66 -2.32
C PHE A 200 1.80 -7.83 -3.62
N TYR A 201 2.03 -6.96 -4.60
CA TYR A 201 1.42 -7.07 -5.92
C TYR A 201 1.81 -8.39 -6.61
N LYS A 202 3.08 -8.80 -6.55
CA LYS A 202 3.51 -10.09 -7.10
C LYS A 202 2.79 -11.26 -6.42
N ALA A 203 2.66 -11.24 -5.10
CA ALA A 203 1.93 -12.25 -4.35
C ALA A 203 0.44 -12.31 -4.73
N LEU A 204 -0.21 -11.17 -4.97
CA LEU A 204 -1.60 -11.14 -5.47
C LEU A 204 -1.71 -11.72 -6.89
N LYS A 205 -0.72 -11.49 -7.76
CA LYS A 205 -0.70 -12.09 -9.11
C LYS A 205 -0.52 -13.60 -9.05
N GLU A 206 0.33 -14.08 -8.16
CA GLU A 206 0.52 -15.51 -7.89
C GLU A 206 -0.78 -16.13 -7.36
N PHE A 207 -1.40 -15.51 -6.36
CA PHE A 207 -2.70 -15.94 -5.85
C PHE A 207 -3.76 -16.03 -6.97
N LYS A 208 -3.87 -15.00 -7.83
CA LYS A 208 -4.81 -15.00 -8.96
C LYS A 208 -4.56 -16.17 -9.90
N HIS A 209 -3.29 -16.46 -10.20
CA HIS A 209 -2.91 -17.59 -11.03
C HIS A 209 -3.38 -18.90 -10.38
N GLU A 210 -3.06 -19.11 -9.10
CA GLU A 210 -3.49 -20.32 -8.43
C GLU A 210 -5.01 -20.43 -8.23
N TYR A 211 -5.72 -19.31 -8.10
CA TYR A 211 -7.19 -19.30 -8.02
C TYR A 211 -7.80 -19.77 -9.34
N LYS A 212 -7.30 -19.26 -10.47
CA LYS A 212 -7.75 -19.70 -11.78
C LYS A 212 -7.63 -21.21 -11.96
N TYR A 213 -6.44 -21.77 -11.70
CA TYR A 213 -6.20 -23.20 -11.90
C TYR A 213 -6.72 -24.10 -10.77
N GLY A 214 -6.91 -23.55 -9.58
CA GLY A 214 -7.35 -24.31 -8.39
C GLY A 214 -8.85 -24.21 -8.11
N ILE A 215 -9.57 -23.27 -8.74
CA ILE A 215 -10.98 -23.00 -8.47
C ILE A 215 -11.77 -22.83 -9.78
N GLU A 216 -11.34 -21.97 -10.70
CA GLU A 216 -12.13 -21.70 -11.92
C GLU A 216 -12.07 -22.82 -12.97
N GLU A 217 -10.93 -23.50 -13.09
CA GLU A 217 -10.71 -24.60 -14.04
C GLU A 217 -10.89 -25.99 -13.42
N VAL A 218 -11.11 -26.08 -12.10
CA VAL A 218 -11.34 -27.36 -11.41
C VAL A 218 -12.80 -27.74 -11.51
N THR A 219 -13.06 -29.03 -11.74
CA THR A 219 -14.43 -29.57 -11.75
C THR A 219 -15.03 -29.50 -10.34
N ASP A 220 -16.19 -28.86 -10.23
CA ASP A 220 -17.00 -28.89 -9.02
C ASP A 220 -17.71 -30.25 -8.89
N GLU A 221 -17.17 -31.13 -8.04
CA GLU A 221 -17.77 -32.45 -7.77
C GLU A 221 -19.03 -32.36 -6.91
N SER A 222 -19.15 -31.27 -6.13
CA SER A 222 -20.27 -30.96 -5.24
C SER A 222 -21.53 -30.54 -5.99
N GLY A 223 -21.37 -29.81 -7.09
CA GLY A 223 -22.46 -29.14 -7.80
C GLY A 223 -23.00 -27.90 -7.04
N HIS A 224 -22.36 -27.50 -5.94
CA HIS A 224 -22.75 -26.37 -5.12
C HIS A 224 -22.03 -25.07 -5.51
N CYS A 225 -20.92 -25.14 -6.23
CA CYS A 225 -20.07 -24.01 -6.56
C CYS A 225 -20.24 -23.57 -8.03
N SER A 226 -21.33 -22.87 -8.31
CA SER A 226 -21.49 -22.13 -9.56
C SER A 226 -20.88 -20.73 -9.43
N ILE A 227 -19.61 -20.57 -9.82
CA ILE A 227 -18.90 -19.29 -9.75
C ILE A 227 -19.53 -18.31 -10.74
N SER A 228 -20.24 -17.31 -10.21
CA SER A 228 -20.79 -16.22 -11.02
C SER A 228 -19.67 -15.44 -11.71
N ASP A 229 -19.89 -15.07 -12.98
CA ASP A 229 -18.98 -14.18 -13.73
C ASP A 229 -18.70 -12.87 -12.98
N HIS A 230 -19.63 -12.41 -12.13
CA HIS A 230 -19.47 -11.19 -11.34
C HIS A 230 -18.39 -11.31 -10.25
N PHE A 231 -18.18 -12.50 -9.69
CA PHE A 231 -17.21 -12.74 -8.64
C PHE A 231 -15.91 -13.37 -9.13
N ARG A 232 -15.76 -13.58 -10.45
CA ARG A 232 -14.47 -13.96 -11.03
C ARG A 232 -13.43 -12.88 -10.76
N LEU A 233 -12.19 -13.29 -10.59
CA LEU A 233 -11.11 -12.34 -10.40
C LEU A 233 -10.89 -11.58 -11.72
N PRO A 234 -10.83 -10.23 -11.71
CA PRO A 234 -10.78 -9.45 -12.94
C PRO A 234 -9.61 -9.87 -13.83
N GLU A 235 -9.82 -10.14 -15.12
CA GLU A 235 -8.72 -10.45 -16.04
C GLU A 235 -7.74 -9.28 -16.18
N TYR A 236 -8.29 -8.07 -16.17
CA TYR A 236 -7.57 -6.81 -16.32
C TYR A 236 -6.73 -6.43 -15.09
N ASP A 237 -5.63 -5.72 -15.32
CA ASP A 237 -4.69 -5.29 -14.28
C ASP A 237 -4.82 -3.79 -13.97
N SER A 238 -5.55 -3.47 -12.90
CA SER A 238 -5.83 -2.08 -12.51
C SER A 238 -4.57 -1.31 -12.09
N VAL A 239 -3.52 -2.00 -11.61
CA VAL A 239 -2.26 -1.40 -11.19
C VAL A 239 -1.46 -0.97 -12.42
N LEU A 240 -1.39 -1.84 -13.43
CA LEU A 240 -0.74 -1.51 -14.70
C LEU A 240 -1.47 -0.38 -15.42
N GLU A 241 -2.80 -0.32 -15.37
CA GLU A 241 -3.57 0.79 -15.91
C GLU A 241 -3.21 2.12 -15.29
N ARG A 242 -3.24 2.18 -13.95
CA ARG A 242 -2.93 3.39 -13.19
C ARG A 242 -1.52 3.88 -13.54
N LYS A 243 -0.58 2.95 -13.71
CA LYS A 243 0.78 3.24 -14.19
C LYS A 243 0.78 3.81 -15.61
N GLN A 244 0.08 3.18 -16.56
CA GLN A 244 -0.02 3.67 -17.94
C GLN A 244 -0.69 5.05 -18.02
N LYS A 245 -1.82 5.25 -17.32
CA LYS A 245 -2.51 6.54 -17.22
C LYS A 245 -1.60 7.62 -16.63
N LYS A 246 -0.83 7.30 -15.60
CA LYS A 246 0.15 8.22 -15.00
C LYS A 246 1.27 8.57 -15.99
N ILE A 247 1.80 7.60 -16.74
CA ILE A 247 2.80 7.83 -17.79
C ILE A 247 2.23 8.73 -18.90
N MET A 248 1.02 8.44 -19.38
CA MET A 248 0.34 9.27 -20.38
C MET A 248 0.12 10.70 -19.88
N LEU A 249 -0.29 10.89 -18.63
CA LEU A 249 -0.48 12.20 -18.03
C LEU A 249 0.85 12.98 -17.92
N ILE A 250 1.92 12.33 -17.47
CA ILE A 250 3.26 12.93 -17.40
C ILE A 250 3.75 13.31 -18.81
N GLN A 251 3.57 12.43 -19.80
CA GLN A 251 3.98 12.69 -21.18
C GLN A 251 3.20 13.86 -21.80
N ASN A 252 1.89 13.93 -21.54
CA ASN A 252 1.02 15.01 -22.01
C ASN A 252 1.37 16.37 -21.39
N ILE A 253 1.89 16.40 -20.15
CA ILE A 253 2.36 17.64 -19.50
C ILE A 253 3.79 18.00 -19.96
N THR A 254 4.67 17.02 -20.13
CA THR A 254 6.10 17.24 -20.45
C THR A 254 6.29 17.77 -21.88
N THR A 255 5.47 17.30 -22.83
CA THR A 255 5.57 17.68 -24.24
C THR A 255 5.33 19.19 -24.49
N PRO A 256 4.25 19.83 -24.01
CA PRO A 256 4.06 21.26 -24.17
C PRO A 256 5.07 22.09 -23.37
N ILE A 257 5.45 21.65 -22.16
CA ILE A 257 6.42 22.37 -21.31
C ILE A 257 7.81 22.40 -21.96
N THR A 258 8.31 21.27 -22.46
CA THR A 258 9.60 21.21 -23.17
C THR A 258 9.60 22.09 -24.42
N MET A 259 8.49 22.11 -25.18
CA MET A 259 8.33 23.03 -26.31
C MET A 259 8.36 24.51 -25.89
N LEU A 260 7.69 24.88 -24.79
CA LEU A 260 7.73 26.23 -24.22
C LEU A 260 9.15 26.69 -23.86
N PHE A 261 10.03 25.80 -23.41
CA PHE A 261 11.44 26.12 -23.12
C PHE A 261 12.33 26.16 -24.37
N ILE A 262 12.02 25.36 -25.40
CA ILE A 262 12.79 25.32 -26.65
C ILE A 262 12.49 26.53 -27.54
N ILE A 263 11.24 27.01 -27.59
CA ILE A 263 10.80 28.11 -28.47
C ILE A 263 11.62 29.41 -28.25
N PRO A 264 11.86 29.91 -27.01
CA PRO A 264 12.69 31.10 -26.77
C PRO A 264 14.15 30.92 -27.17
N LEU A 265 14.70 29.70 -27.02
CA LEU A 265 16.07 29.39 -27.41
C LEU A 265 16.22 29.39 -28.94
N LEU A 266 15.28 28.76 -29.66
CA LEU A 266 15.24 28.83 -31.12
C LEU A 266 15.02 30.27 -31.63
N TYR A 267 14.18 31.05 -30.94
CA TYR A 267 13.97 32.47 -31.24
C TYR A 267 15.25 33.31 -31.10
N LYS A 268 16.15 32.98 -30.17
CA LYS A 268 17.40 33.72 -29.96
C LYS A 268 18.56 33.24 -30.84
N PHE A 269 18.63 31.94 -31.15
CA PHE A 269 19.84 31.32 -31.70
C PHE A 269 19.70 30.71 -33.12
N THR A 270 18.51 30.76 -33.74
CA THR A 270 18.27 30.22 -35.10
C THR A 270 17.96 31.36 -36.09
N PRO A 271 18.31 31.27 -37.39
CA PRO A 271 17.96 32.28 -38.42
C PRO A 271 16.46 32.57 -38.55
N PHE A 272 15.60 31.70 -38.02
CA PHE A 272 14.15 31.91 -37.91
C PHE A 272 13.77 33.04 -36.93
N GLY A 273 14.62 33.31 -35.93
CA GLY A 273 14.40 34.35 -34.93
C GLY A 273 14.45 35.77 -35.49
N SER A 274 15.32 36.04 -36.47
CA SER A 274 15.38 37.34 -37.16
C SER A 274 14.13 37.58 -38.02
N PHE A 275 13.62 36.54 -38.68
CA PHE A 275 12.36 36.57 -39.45
C PHE A 275 11.13 36.87 -38.57
N LEU A 276 10.98 36.15 -37.45
CA LEU A 276 9.88 36.38 -36.50
C LEU A 276 9.97 37.74 -35.80
N ARG A 277 11.18 38.21 -35.45
CA ARG A 277 11.39 39.54 -34.87
C ARG A 277 10.94 40.67 -35.82
N GLY A 278 11.18 40.51 -37.13
CA GLY A 278 10.67 41.42 -38.16
C GLY A 278 9.14 41.48 -38.20
N LYS A 279 8.47 40.31 -38.14
CA LYS A 279 7.00 40.21 -38.12
C LYS A 279 6.38 40.80 -36.84
N ILE A 280 6.95 40.53 -35.67
CA ILE A 280 6.49 41.08 -34.39
C ILE A 280 6.67 42.61 -34.36
N LYS A 281 7.80 43.12 -34.86
CA LYS A 281 8.01 44.57 -34.99
C LYS A 281 6.95 45.21 -35.90
N MET A 282 6.62 44.56 -37.02
CA MET A 282 5.58 45.04 -37.94
C MET A 282 4.18 45.10 -37.31
N VAL A 283 3.83 44.14 -36.44
CA VAL A 283 2.55 44.13 -35.71
C VAL A 283 2.56 45.14 -34.55
N LYS A 284 3.69 45.25 -33.83
CA LYS A 284 3.88 46.26 -32.78
C LYS A 284 3.78 47.67 -33.33
N ASP A 285 4.43 47.95 -34.45
CA ASP A 285 4.38 49.26 -35.12
C ASP A 285 2.96 49.59 -35.61
N LYS A 286 2.15 48.56 -35.94
CA LYS A 286 0.72 48.69 -36.31
C LYS A 286 -0.20 48.91 -35.10
N TRP A 287 0.13 48.37 -33.93
CA TRP A 287 -0.61 48.61 -32.68
C TRP A 287 -0.26 49.96 -32.06
N VAL A 288 1.03 50.30 -32.03
CA VAL A 288 1.52 51.61 -31.55
C VAL A 288 1.04 52.76 -32.45
N SER A 289 0.78 52.51 -33.73
CA SER A 289 0.15 53.50 -34.61
C SER A 289 -1.37 53.61 -34.46
N GLN A 290 -2.04 52.64 -33.83
CA GLN A 290 -3.46 52.79 -33.45
C GLN A 290 -3.65 53.69 -32.23
N ASP A 291 -2.72 53.68 -31.26
CA ASP A 291 -2.78 54.60 -30.09
C ASP A 291 -2.52 56.06 -30.48
N LYS A 292 -1.72 56.33 -31.52
CA LYS A 292 -1.55 57.70 -32.04
C LYS A 292 -2.84 58.28 -32.64
N ASN A 293 -3.72 57.43 -33.18
CA ASN A 293 -5.01 57.87 -33.71
C ASN A 293 -6.07 58.06 -32.62
N ALA A 294 -5.83 57.57 -31.40
CA ALA A 294 -6.70 57.81 -30.25
C ALA A 294 -6.46 59.19 -29.60
N GLU A 295 -5.22 59.70 -29.64
CA GLU A 295 -4.91 61.07 -29.18
C GLU A 295 -5.38 62.16 -30.17
N GLU A 296 -5.38 61.90 -31.48
CA GLU A 296 -5.90 62.88 -32.47
C GLU A 296 -7.43 63.06 -32.39
N LEU A 297 -8.18 62.04 -31.97
CA LEU A 297 -9.65 62.07 -31.88
C LEU A 297 -10.21 62.80 -30.64
N LEU A 298 -9.37 63.20 -29.68
CA LEU A 298 -9.78 63.97 -28.50
C LEU A 298 -9.67 65.50 -28.69
N SER A 299 -9.26 65.96 -29.88
CA SER A 299 -8.99 67.37 -30.15
C SER A 299 -10.12 68.14 -30.86
N LEU A 300 -11.35 67.60 -30.89
CA LEU A 300 -12.49 68.27 -31.52
C LEU A 300 -13.79 68.19 -30.70
N SER A 301 -13.86 68.97 -29.62
CA SER A 301 -15.16 69.42 -29.10
C SER A 301 -15.10 70.82 -28.48
N THR A 302 -15.72 71.75 -29.21
CA THR A 302 -16.46 72.95 -28.77
C THR A 302 -15.71 74.15 -28.16
N TYR A 303 -15.59 75.20 -28.97
CA TYR A 303 -15.62 76.60 -28.52
C TYR A 303 -17.07 77.00 -28.18
N ILE A 304 -17.33 77.40 -26.93
CA ILE A 304 -18.20 78.54 -26.56
C ILE A 304 -17.56 79.19 -25.32
N GLU A 305 -17.36 80.50 -25.42
CA GLU A 305 -16.82 81.46 -24.43
C GLU A 305 -17.54 81.41 -23.08
N ASP A 306 -16.84 81.62 -21.95
CA ASP A 306 -16.92 82.91 -21.25
C ASP A 306 -15.89 83.06 -20.10
N ASN A 307 -15.41 84.29 -19.97
CA ASN A 307 -14.84 84.97 -18.79
C ASN A 307 -13.43 84.68 -18.25
N ASN A 308 -12.55 85.63 -18.62
CA ASN A 308 -11.77 86.53 -17.75
C ASN A 308 -10.45 86.11 -17.08
N SER A 309 -9.50 87.02 -17.34
CA SER A 309 -8.37 87.52 -16.55
C SER A 309 -7.12 86.65 -16.38
N ASP A 310 -6.10 87.12 -17.10
CA ASP A 310 -4.75 87.43 -16.61
C ASP A 310 -3.71 86.31 -16.54
N ILE A 311 -2.97 86.26 -17.64
CA ILE A 311 -1.51 86.13 -17.76
C ILE A 311 -0.79 86.56 -16.48
N GLU A 312 -0.01 85.67 -15.85
CA GLU A 312 1.44 85.89 -15.75
C GLU A 312 2.22 84.64 -15.27
N GLU A 313 3.46 84.65 -15.73
CA GLU A 313 4.44 83.61 -15.90
C GLU A 313 5.56 83.82 -14.86
N TYR A 314 5.89 82.82 -14.05
CA TYR A 314 7.13 82.84 -13.24
C TYR A 314 7.71 81.41 -13.17
N ASN A 315 8.73 81.12 -13.99
CA ASN A 315 10.18 81.31 -13.79
C ASN A 315 10.83 80.30 -12.83
N ILE A 316 11.39 79.22 -13.40
CA ILE A 316 12.45 78.43 -12.74
C ILE A 316 13.79 78.88 -13.36
N SER A 317 14.49 79.77 -12.66
CA SER A 317 15.83 80.23 -13.03
C SER A 317 16.90 79.19 -12.64
N TYR A 318 17.67 78.77 -13.65
CA TYR A 318 18.94 78.06 -13.50
C TYR A 318 19.99 78.96 -12.83
N TYR A 319 20.71 78.44 -11.83
CA TYR A 319 22.01 78.98 -11.44
C TYR A 319 23.09 77.99 -11.83
N SER A 320 23.94 78.41 -12.77
CA SER A 320 25.27 77.88 -13.00
C SER A 320 26.27 78.70 -12.18
N GLU A 321 27.18 78.04 -11.47
CA GLU A 321 28.46 78.64 -11.10
C GLU A 321 29.59 77.70 -11.48
N THR A 322 30.53 78.23 -12.27
CA THR A 322 31.84 77.63 -12.54
C THR A 322 32.91 78.57 -12.00
N ASN A 323 33.73 78.00 -11.11
CA ASN A 323 35.14 78.26 -10.77
C ASN A 323 35.60 79.67 -10.36
N TYR A 324 36.30 79.68 -9.21
CA TYR A 324 37.71 80.11 -9.18
C TYR A 324 38.58 79.01 -8.57
#